data_AF-Q4JB47-F1
#
_entry.id   AF-Q4JB47-F1
#
_cell.length_a   1.000
_cell.length_b   1.000
_cell.length_c   1.000
_cell.angle_alpha   90.00
_cell.angle_beta   90.00
_cell.angle_gamma   90.00
#
_symmetry.space_group_name_H-M   'P 1'
#
loop_
_entity.id
_entity.type
_entity.pdbx_description
1 polymer ?
#
loop_
_entity_poly.entity_id
_entity_poly.type
_entity_poly.pdbx_seq_one_letter_code
_entity_poly.pdbx_strand_id
1 'polypeptide(L)' 'MPLEVDELRKMDLKQLKERLNELEMQLLKLRVESRMGTLKNTASIKNTRKDIARILTVIGEKSKKEAKK' A
#
# COMPACT_ATOMS: atom_id res chain seq x y z
N MET A 1 2.89 -7.31 9.82
CA MET A 1 4.25 -6.90 9.41
C MET A 1 4.11 -5.86 8.32
N PRO A 2 4.89 -4.75 8.34
CA PRO A 2 4.90 -3.81 7.22
C PRO A 2 5.34 -4.55 5.95
N LEU A 3 4.70 -4.30 4.81
CA LEU A 3 5.05 -4.96 3.55
C LEU A 3 6.55 -4.78 3.28
N GLU A 4 7.24 -5.90 3.04
CA GLU A 4 8.65 -5.89 2.69
C GLU A 4 8.83 -5.31 1.29
N VAL A 5 9.64 -4.26 1.19
CA VAL A 5 9.86 -3.54 -0.07
C VAL A 5 10.44 -4.46 -1.15
N ASP A 6 11.20 -5.49 -0.74
CA ASP A 6 11.80 -6.45 -1.65
C ASP A 6 10.78 -7.33 -2.36
N GLU A 7 9.68 -7.69 -1.69
CA GLU A 7 8.58 -8.42 -2.34
C GLU A 7 7.86 -7.53 -3.35
N LEU A 8 7.61 -6.26 -2.99
CA LEU A 8 6.98 -5.29 -3.89
C LEU A 8 7.82 -5.06 -5.15
N ARG A 9 9.16 -5.02 -5.05
CA ARG A 9 10.03 -4.85 -6.21
C ARG A 9 9.97 -6.03 -7.19
N LYS A 10 9.74 -7.26 -6.68
CA LYS A 10 9.62 -8.48 -7.49
C LYS A 10 8.28 -8.59 -8.22
N MET A 11 7.19 -8.04 -7.67
CA MET A 11 5.84 -8.08 -8.27
C MET A 11 5.75 -7.25 -9.55
N ASP A 12 4.96 -7.67 -10.53
CA ASP A 12 4.73 -6.89 -11.75
C ASP A 12 3.98 -5.55 -11.50
N LEU A 13 4.07 -4.59 -12.42
CA LEU A 13 3.33 -3.32 -12.32
C LEU A 13 1.82 -3.54 -12.17
N LYS A 14 1.26 -4.55 -12.85
CA LYS A 14 -0.17 -4.89 -12.70
C LYS A 14 -0.49 -5.38 -11.29
N GLN A 15 0.34 -6.30 -10.76
CA GLN A 15 0.18 -6.84 -9.40
C GLN A 15 0.34 -5.76 -8.33
N LEU A 16 1.26 -4.80 -8.54
CA LEU A 16 1.42 -3.65 -7.64
C LEU A 16 0.17 -2.77 -7.61
N LYS A 17 -0.46 -2.53 -8.76
CA LYS A 17 -1.73 -1.78 -8.84
C LYS A 17 -2.89 -2.54 -8.18
N GLU A 18 -2.96 -3.85 -8.37
CA GLU A 18 -3.96 -4.69 -7.68
C GLU A 18 -3.79 -4.62 -6.16
N ARG A 19 -2.56 -4.78 -5.66
CA ARG A 19 -2.25 -4.62 -4.23
C ARG A 19 -2.52 -3.22 -3.70
N LEU A 20 -2.26 -2.18 -4.51
CA LEU A 20 -2.59 -0.81 -4.15
C LEU A 20 -4.10 -0.66 -3.89
N ASN A 21 -4.93 -1.15 -4.81
CA ASN A 21 -6.39 -1.08 -4.69
C ASN A 21 -6.89 -1.85 -3.45
N GLU A 22 -6.34 -3.03 -3.17
CA GLU A 22 -6.67 -3.80 -1.97
C GLU A 22 -6.37 -3.02 -0.69
N LEU A 23 -5.18 -2.39 -0.60
CA LEU A 23 -4.81 -1.60 0.57
C LEU A 23 -5.65 -0.33 0.72
N GLU A 24 -6.05 0.30 -0.38
CA GLU A 24 -6.96 1.46 -0.33
C GLU A 24 -8.34 1.07 0.20
N MET A 25 -8.89 -0.07 -0.23
CA MET A 25 -10.14 -0.61 0.32
C MET A 25 -10.00 -0.95 1.80
N GLN A 26 -8.89 -1.56 2.20
CA GLN A 26 -8.60 -1.82 3.62
C GLN A 26 -8.50 -0.52 4.43
N LEU A 27 -7.84 0.50 3.89
CA LEU A 27 -7.75 1.81 4.53
C LEU A 27 -9.13 2.45 4.70
N LEU A 28 -10.02 2.34 3.70
CA LEU A 28 -11.39 2.82 3.80
C LEU A 28 -12.15 2.10 4.92
N LYS A 29 -12.06 0.76 4.98
CA LYS A 29 -12.67 -0.05 6.04
C LYS A 29 -12.16 0.38 7.42
N LEU A 30 -10.85 0.53 7.58
CA LEU A 30 -10.24 0.99 8.84
C LEU A 30 -10.68 2.41 9.22
N ARG A 31 -10.88 3.31 8.25
CA ARG A 31 -11.42 4.66 8.52
C ARG A 31 -12.87 4.61 8.97
N VAL A 32 -13.69 3.75 8.38
CA VAL A 32 -15.08 3.54 8.81
C VAL A 32 -15.12 2.97 10.23
N GLU A 33 -14.34 1.92 10.51
CA GLU A 33 -14.19 1.34 11.86
C GLU A 33 -13.68 2.37 12.89
N SER A 34 -12.73 3.22 12.50
CA SER A 34 -12.24 4.32 13.33
C SER A 34 -13.32 5.34 13.62
N ARG A 35 -14.15 5.68 12.62
CA ARG A 35 -15.26 6.62 12.78
C ARG A 35 -16.39 6.03 13.63
N MET A 36 -16.63 4.72 13.52
CA MET A 36 -17.60 4.00 14.36
C MET A 36 -17.10 3.77 15.80
N GLY A 37 -15.82 4.05 16.09
CA GLY A 37 -15.24 3.88 17.42
C GLY A 37 -14.93 2.43 17.80
N THR A 38 -15.00 1.49 16.85
CA THR A 38 -14.75 0.05 17.07
C THR A 38 -13.30 -0.35 16.75
N LEU A 39 -12.47 0.59 16.31
CA LEU A 39 -11.10 0.31 15.91
C LEU A 39 -10.22 0.00 17.13
N LYS A 40 -9.93 -1.28 17.33
CA LYS A 40 -9.03 -1.77 18.40
C LYS A 40 -7.58 -1.30 18.20
N ASN A 41 -7.13 -1.20 16.94
CA ASN A 41 -5.75 -0.93 16.58
C ASN A 41 -5.61 0.36 15.75
N THR A 42 -5.46 1.50 16.43
CA THR A 42 -5.23 2.82 15.79
C THR A 42 -3.98 2.84 14.91
N ALA A 43 -2.96 2.02 15.23
CA ALA A 43 -1.75 1.87 14.45
C ALA A 43 -1.97 1.26 13.05
N SER A 44 -3.05 0.50 12.84
CA SER A 44 -3.33 -0.16 11.55
C SER A 44 -3.53 0.85 10.42
N ILE A 45 -4.16 2.00 10.70
CA ILE A 45 -4.33 3.07 9.71
C ILE A 45 -2.96 3.61 9.28
N LYS A 46 -2.08 3.87 10.25
CA LYS A 46 -0.73 4.38 9.99
C LYS A 46 0.10 3.38 9.18
N ASN A 47 0.00 2.09 9.51
CA ASN A 47 0.71 1.03 8.79
C ASN A 47 0.21 0.91 7.34
N THR A 48 -1.11 0.82 7.14
CA THR A 48 -1.72 0.74 5.80
C THR A 48 -1.36 1.94 4.93
N ARG A 49 -1.35 3.16 5.50
CA ARG A 49 -0.89 4.36 4.78
C ARG A 49 0.58 4.27 4.35
N LYS A 50 1.45 3.73 5.21
CA LYS A 50 2.87 3.52 4.87
C LYS A 50 3.02 2.44 3.79
N ASP A 51 2.23 1.39 3.86
CA ASP A 51 2.23 0.30 2.87
C ASP A 51 1.82 0.82 1.48
N ILE A 52 0.75 1.63 1.39
CA ILE A 52 0.35 2.34 0.17
C ILE A 52 1.50 3.21 -0.38
N ALA A 53 2.14 4.00 0.48
CA ALA A 53 3.25 4.86 0.07
C ALA A 53 4.46 4.08 -0.46
N ARG A 54 4.76 2.91 0.13
CA ARG A 54 5.82 2.01 -0.38
C ARG A 54 5.48 1.48 -1.76
N ILE A 55 4.26 1.02 -1.99
CA ILE A 55 3.81 0.54 -3.31
C ILE A 55 3.92 1.65 -4.36
N LEU A 56 3.41 2.85 -4.07
CA LEU A 56 3.50 4.00 -4.98
C LEU A 56 4.95 4.36 -5.31
N THR A 57 5.85 4.27 -4.32
CA THR A 57 7.27 4.51 -4.51
C THR A 57 7.88 3.46 -5.45
N VAL A 58 7.59 2.17 -5.25
CA VAL A 58 8.09 1.09 -6.13
C VAL A 58 7.54 1.23 -7.55
N ILE A 59 6.26 1.59 -7.72
CA ILE A 59 5.69 1.88 -9.04
C ILE A 59 6.47 3.03 -9.71
N GLY A 60 6.73 4.12 -8.99
CA GLY A 60 7.53 5.23 -9.49
C GLY A 60 8.98 4.87 -9.82
N GLU A 61 9.62 4.02 -9.01
CA GLU A 61 10.96 3.46 -9.28
C GLU A 61 10.97 2.65 -10.57
N LYS A 62 9.95 1.80 -10.80
CA LYS A 62 9.80 1.00 -12.02
C LYS A 62 9.58 1.85 -13.25
N SER A 63 8.64 2.80 -13.21
CA SER A 63 8.40 3.71 -14.34
C SER A 63 9.64 4.57 -14.66
N LYS A 64 10.40 5.01 -13.65
CA LYS A 64 11.69 5.71 -13.87
C LYS A 64 12.75 4.79 -14.49
N LYS A 65 12.75 3.49 -14.17
CA LYS A 65 13.66 2.50 -14.75
C LYS A 65 13.30 2.18 -16.20
N GLU A 66 12.01 2.09 -16.51
CA GLU A 66 11.50 1.92 -17.89
C GLU A 66 11.82 3.14 -18.76
N ALA A 67 11.63 4.36 -18.26
CA ALA A 67 11.92 5.58 -19.00
C ALA A 67 13.42 5.86 -19.23
N LYS A 68 14.30 5.20 -18.47
CA LYS A 68 15.77 5.30 -18.64
C LYS A 68 16.33 4.31 -19.65
N LYS A 69 15.50 3.43 -20.21
CA LYS A 69 15.89 2.43 -21.22
C LYS A 69 15.41 2.88 -22.59
#